data_AF-A0AAD0YQ00-F1
#
_entry.id   AF-A0AAD0YQ00-F1
#
_cell.length_a   1.000
_cell.length_b   1.000
_cell.length_c   1.000
_cell.angle_alpha   90.00
_cell.angle_beta   90.00
_cell.angle_gamma   90.00
#
_symmetry.space_group_name_H-M   'P 1'
#
loop_
_entity.id
_entity.type
_entity.pdbx_description
1 polymer ?
#
loop_
_entity_poly.entity_id
_entity_poly.type
_entity_poly.pdbx_seq_one_letter_code
_entity_poly.pdbx_strand_id
1 'polypeptide(L)'
;MESNTQFNFYQFLLDNGYEKEVIRERSGKTFATVYQKEIEEKTWNALTIHQDKSFTASSISGNLEFKEQEQPTCIEAAQTILEIIEKKE
;
A
#
# COMPACT_ATOMS: atom_id res chain seq x y z
N MET A 1 -21.80 13.07 17.93
CA MET A 1 -20.39 12.84 18.32
C MET A 1 -19.65 12.56 17.04
N GLU A 2 -19.07 13.59 16.43
CA GLU A 2 -18.27 13.44 15.21
C GLU A 2 -16.93 12.83 15.64
N SER A 3 -16.71 11.56 15.32
CA SER A 3 -15.41 10.94 15.50
C SER A 3 -14.43 11.69 14.61
N ASN A 4 -13.44 12.34 15.23
CA ASN A 4 -12.31 12.96 14.56
C ASN A 4 -11.44 11.83 13.98
N THR A 5 -11.86 11.26 12.86
CA THR A 5 -11.20 10.09 12.28
C THR A 5 -9.94 10.56 11.58
N GLN A 6 -8.82 10.52 12.29
CA GLN A 6 -7.50 10.70 11.70
C GLN A 6 -7.35 9.70 10.54
N PHE A 7 -6.88 10.17 9.39
CA PHE A 7 -6.69 9.34 8.21
C PHE A 7 -5.83 8.11 8.54
N ASN A 8 -6.31 6.93 8.16
CA ASN A 8 -5.64 5.67 8.40
C ASN A 8 -5.32 5.03 7.04
N PHE A 9 -4.06 5.12 6.64
CA PHE A 9 -3.62 4.60 5.34
C PHE A 9 -3.84 3.09 5.19
N TYR A 10 -3.64 2.31 6.25
CA TYR A 10 -3.85 0.86 6.23
C TYR A 10 -5.31 0.51 5.97
N GLN A 11 -6.25 1.22 6.60
CA GLN A 11 -7.68 1.02 6.39
C GLN A 11 -8.08 1.45 4.97
N PHE A 12 -7.54 2.59 4.51
CA PHE A 12 -7.76 3.07 3.15
C PHE A 12 -7.37 2.04 2.09
N LEU A 13 -6.24 1.33 2.26
CA LEU A 13 -5.84 0.25 1.33
C LEU A 13 -6.85 -0.90 1.33
N LEU A 14 -7.27 -1.35 2.52
CA LEU A 14 -8.27 -2.42 2.65
C LEU A 14 -9.61 -2.04 2.01
N ASP A 15 -10.07 -0.81 2.24
CA ASP A 15 -11.31 -0.28 1.68
C ASP A 15 -11.26 -0.17 0.14
N ASN A 16 -10.06 -0.03 -0.43
CA ASN A 16 -9.81 -0.03 -1.88
C ASN A 16 -9.56 -1.42 -2.47
N GLY A 17 -9.78 -2.49 -1.70
CA GLY A 17 -9.72 -3.87 -2.17
C GLY A 17 -8.33 -4.49 -2.16
N TYR A 18 -7.38 -3.91 -1.44
CA TYR A 18 -6.06 -4.53 -1.26
C TYR A 18 -6.11 -5.69 -0.26
N GLU A 19 -5.50 -6.80 -0.63
CA GLU A 19 -5.26 -7.95 0.22
C GLU A 19 -3.97 -7.75 1.04
N LYS A 20 -4.04 -8.05 2.33
CA LYS A 20 -2.94 -7.83 3.28
C LYS A 20 -2.21 -9.14 3.60
N GLU A 21 -0.90 -9.14 3.42
CA GLU A 21 0.01 -10.18 3.85
C GLU A 21 1.04 -9.62 4.85
N VAL A 22 1.33 -10.37 5.93
CA VAL A 22 2.34 -9.99 6.93
C VAL A 22 3.52 -10.93 6.84
N ILE A 23 4.64 -10.41 6.35
CA ILE A 23 5.91 -11.14 6.28
C ILE A 23 6.61 -11.01 7.63
N ARG A 24 6.99 -12.14 8.24
CA ARG A 24 7.67 -12.18 9.53
C ARG A 24 9.07 -12.75 9.38
N GLU A 25 9.99 -12.23 10.18
CA GLU A 25 11.31 -12.80 10.36
C GLU A 25 11.25 -14.09 11.19
N ARG A 26 12.37 -14.82 11.24
CA ARG A 26 12.55 -15.99 12.12
C ARG A 26 12.31 -15.66 13.60
N SER A 27 12.53 -14.40 13.99
CA SER A 27 12.27 -13.89 15.35
C SER A 27 10.78 -13.80 15.70
N GLY A 28 9.88 -13.93 14.72
CA GLY A 28 8.46 -13.66 14.86
C GLY A 28 8.08 -12.19 14.71
N LYS A 29 9.06 -11.28 14.61
CA LYS A 29 8.81 -9.85 14.34
C LYS A 29 8.35 -9.66 12.90
N THR A 30 7.47 -8.69 12.68
CA THR A 30 7.07 -8.28 11.32
C THR A 30 8.27 -7.70 10.60
N PHE A 31 8.63 -8.27 9.45
CA PHE A 31 9.60 -7.72 8.50
C PHE A 31 8.95 -6.65 7.64
N ALA A 32 7.81 -6.98 7.01
CA ALA A 32 7.07 -6.06 6.18
C ALA A 32 5.59 -6.45 6.16
N THR A 33 4.73 -5.50 5.81
CA THR A 33 3.34 -5.77 5.48
C THR A 33 3.14 -5.44 4.01
N VAL A 34 2.75 -6.42 3.20
CA VAL A 34 2.49 -6.24 1.78
C VAL A 34 0.98 -6.14 1.56
N TYR A 35 0.60 -5.18 0.75
CA TYR A 35 -0.75 -4.97 0.25
C TYR A 35 -0.72 -5.22 -1.25
N GLN A 36 -1.51 -6.16 -1.75
CA GLN A 36 -1.56 -6.47 -3.19
C GLN A 36 -3.00 -6.39 -3.67
N LYS A 37 -3.19 -6.00 -4.93
CA LYS A 37 -4.51 -5.97 -5.55
C LYS A 37 -4.43 -6.46 -6.98
N GLU A 38 -5.34 -7.36 -7.32
CA GLU A 38 -5.54 -7.78 -8.70
C GLU A 38 -6.27 -6.66 -9.46
N ILE A 39 -5.60 -6.06 -10.44
CA ILE A 39 -6.15 -4.98 -11.25
C ILE A 39 -6.82 -5.54 -12.51
N GLU A 40 -6.26 -6.64 -13.03
CA GLU A 40 -6.81 -7.45 -14.13
C GLU A 40 -6.41 -8.91 -13.91
N GLU A 41 -7.01 -9.85 -14.64
CA GLU A 41 -6.68 -11.28 -14.52
C GLU A 41 -5.17 -11.50 -14.61
N LYS A 42 -4.57 -12.01 -13.52
CA LYS A 42 -3.13 -12.27 -13.37
C LYS A 42 -2.22 -11.03 -13.43
N THR A 43 -2.78 -9.83 -13.33
CA THR A 43 -2.03 -8.57 -13.29
C THR A 43 -2.25 -7.89 -11.94
N TRP A 44 -1.17 -7.76 -11.19
CA TRP A 44 -1.18 -7.31 -9.80
C TRP A 44 -0.30 -6.09 -9.63
N ASN A 45 -0.72 -5.17 -8.75
CA ASN A 45 0.17 -4.20 -8.17
C ASN A 45 0.51 -4.60 -6.72
N ALA A 46 1.49 -3.92 -6.13
CA ALA A 46 1.88 -4.17 -4.76
C ALA A 46 2.32 -2.89 -4.05
N LEU A 47 2.03 -2.82 -2.77
CA LEU A 47 2.46 -1.78 -1.85
C LEU A 47 2.97 -2.43 -0.57
N THR A 48 4.25 -2.24 -0.26
CA THR A 48 4.91 -2.78 0.92
C THR A 48 5.13 -1.68 1.94
N ILE A 49 4.67 -1.90 3.16
CA ILE A 49 5.00 -1.10 4.34
C ILE A 49 6.15 -1.78 5.09
N HIS A 50 7.23 -1.03 5.26
CA HIS A 50 8.46 -1.48 5.93
C HIS A 50 8.37 -1.34 7.46
N GLN A 51 9.33 -1.92 8.18
CA GLN A 51 9.37 -1.84 9.66
C GLN A 51 9.42 -0.39 10.15
N ASP A 52 10.17 0.47 9.46
CA ASP A 52 10.38 1.89 9.77
C ASP A 52 9.18 2.78 9.41
N LYS A 53 8.08 2.19 8.94
CA LYS A 53 6.87 2.86 8.48
C LYS A 53 7.02 3.62 7.16
N SER A 54 8.12 3.52 6.45
CA SER A 54 8.17 3.92 5.04
C SER A 54 7.39 2.91 4.18
N PHE A 55 7.07 3.30 2.95
CA PHE A 55 6.43 2.42 1.97
C PHE A 55 7.19 2.37 0.64
N THR A 56 6.99 1.28 -0.09
CA THR A 56 7.44 1.10 -1.46
C THR A 56 6.29 0.51 -2.26
N ALA A 57 6.03 1.02 -3.45
CA ALA A 57 4.92 0.55 -4.26
C ALA A 57 5.36 0.34 -5.71
N SER A 58 4.87 -0.75 -6.30
CA SER A 58 5.09 -1.10 -7.69
C SER A 58 3.79 -1.01 -8.47
N SER A 59 3.85 -0.44 -9.66
CA SER A 59 2.73 -0.45 -10.60
C SER A 59 2.56 -1.82 -11.25
N ILE A 60 1.46 -1.99 -11.98
CA ILE A 60 1.15 -3.21 -12.73
C ILE A 60 2.17 -3.54 -13.83
N SER A 61 3.00 -2.57 -14.26
CA SER A 61 4.10 -2.81 -15.20
C SER A 61 5.34 -3.43 -14.55
N GLY A 62 5.35 -3.55 -13.22
CA GLY A 62 6.50 -4.01 -12.43
C GLY A 62 7.49 -2.90 -12.06
N ASN A 63 7.26 -1.66 -12.49
CA ASN A 63 8.09 -0.53 -12.10
C ASN A 63 7.88 -0.15 -10.63
N LEU A 64 8.95 0.23 -9.94
CA LEU A 64 8.88 0.82 -8.59
C LEU A 64 8.58 2.32 -8.70
N GLU A 65 7.30 2.66 -8.72
CA GLU A 65 6.84 4.06 -8.79
C GLU A 65 7.20 4.85 -7.52
N PHE A 66 7.22 4.16 -6.37
CA PHE A 66 7.57 4.75 -5.09
C PHE A 66 8.58 3.88 -4.37
N LYS A 67 9.68 4.48 -3.89
CA LYS A 67 10.72 3.80 -3.13
C LYS A 67 10.95 4.49 -1.79
N GLU A 68 10.77 3.73 -0.72
CA GLU A 68 11.05 4.11 0.69
C GLU A 68 10.51 5.52 1.05
N GLN A 69 9.26 5.81 0.66
CA GLN A 69 8.61 7.10 0.91
C GLN A 69 7.87 7.09 2.26
N GLU A 70 7.60 8.27 2.82
CA GLU A 70 6.72 8.41 3.98
C GLU A 70 5.27 8.07 3.62
N GLN A 71 4.52 7.49 4.57
CA GLN A 71 3.11 7.18 4.35
C GLN A 71 2.28 8.47 4.15
N PRO A 72 1.29 8.46 3.24
CA PRO A 72 0.39 9.58 3.07
C PRO A 72 -0.39 9.85 4.36
N THR A 73 -0.61 11.14 4.65
CA THR A 73 -1.30 11.59 5.86
C THR A 73 -2.75 12.02 5.58
N CYS A 74 -3.18 12.00 4.32
CA CYS A 74 -4.54 12.33 3.90
C CYS A 74 -5.00 11.44 2.73
N ILE A 75 -6.31 11.43 2.51
CA ILE A 75 -6.97 10.64 1.45
C ILE A 75 -6.47 11.07 0.07
N GLU A 76 -6.31 12.37 -0.19
CA GLU A 76 -5.90 12.90 -1.50
C GLU A 76 -4.51 12.38 -1.93
N ALA A 77 -3.54 12.40 -1.01
CA ALA A 77 -2.21 11.87 -1.26
C ALA A 77 -2.24 10.35 -1.46
N ALA A 78 -3.04 9.63 -0.68
CA ALA A 78 -3.18 8.18 -0.81
C ALA A 78 -3.87 7.78 -2.13
N GLN A 79 -4.86 8.55 -2.57
CA GLN A 79 -5.55 8.35 -3.84
C GLN A 79 -4.60 8.54 -5.02
N THR A 80 -3.76 9.58 -4.98
CA THR A 80 -2.74 9.84 -6.02
C THR A 80 -1.78 8.66 -6.16
N ILE A 81 -1.38 8.03 -5.03
CA ILE A 81 -0.54 6.83 -5.05
C ILE A 81 -1.25 5.69 -5.78
N LEU A 82 -2.51 5.40 -5.44
CA LEU A 82 -3.29 4.34 -6.10
C LEU A 82 -3.44 4.60 -7.60
N GLU A 83 -3.79 5.83 -7.99
CA GLU A 83 -3.92 6.21 -9.40
C GLU A 83 -2.65 5.94 -10.19
N ILE A 84 -1.48 6.17 -9.61
CA ILE A 84 -0.18 5.92 -10.25
C ILE A 84 0.09 4.43 -10.38
N ILE A 85 -0.08 3.65 -9.31
CA ILE A 85 0.27 2.22 -9.31
C ILE A 85 -0.80 1.31 -9.95
N GLU A 86 -2.02 1.80 -10.13
CA GLU A 86 -3.11 1.11 -10.83
C GLU A 86 -3.22 1.53 -12.31
N LYS A 87 -2.48 2.56 -12.74
CA LYS A 87 -2.57 3.08 -14.11
C LYS A 87 -2.18 2.01 -15.13
N LYS A 88 -3.06 1.84 -16.12
CA LYS A 88 -2.80 1.08 -17.35
C LYS A 88 -2.17 2.02 -18.37
N GLU A 89 -1.06 1.60 -18.97
CA GLU A 89 -0.46 2.31 -20.12
C GLU A 89 -1.37 2.24 -21.37
#